data_AF-A0A315CF73-F1
#
_entry.id   AF-A0A315CF73-F1
#
_cell.length_a   1.000
_cell.length_b   1.000
_cell.length_c   1.000
_cell.angle_alpha   90.00
_cell.angle_beta   90.00
_cell.angle_gamma   90.00
#
_symmetry.space_group_name_H-M   'P 1'
#
loop_
_entity.id
_entity.type
_entity.pdbx_description
1 polymer ?
#
loop_
_entity_poly.entity_id
_entity_poly.type
_entity_poly.pdbx_seq_one_letter_code
_entity_poly.pdbx_strand_id
1 'polypeptide(L)'
;MLHSVAQSGKLLAPESFGLIPIAPHLYVEAGTDEATRDRLRSDMARAKAAINKAYGSVSARPIVHACITEKCYAAFGGRSDAAKVFGQRILLSPRGLNWHFLAHEWSHAEMSTRLKLLAWKRMPQWFDEGLAATISEAPEHSENQWQFLIHAHIPRPTRDELLTYQSLQQWQAGVHRFGDDKNFERVAQGQPSLSPVYAAAGHEVRPWLAKVGSTGLLHLIQRMNEGADFESAYAHQTQIP
;
A
#
# COMPACT_ATOMS: atom_id res chain seq x y z
N MET A 1 10.61 7.43 -16.82
CA MET A 1 9.84 8.56 -17.40
C MET A 1 9.64 9.60 -16.32
N LEU A 2 10.15 10.81 -16.54
CA LEU A 2 10.06 11.92 -15.60
C LEU A 2 8.59 12.27 -15.32
N HIS A 3 8.19 12.21 -14.07
CA HIS A 3 6.88 12.68 -13.61
C HIS A 3 6.77 14.18 -13.93
N SER A 4 5.68 14.59 -14.57
CA SER A 4 5.39 16.02 -14.64
C SER A 4 4.98 16.48 -13.25
N VAL A 5 5.91 17.11 -12.52
CA VAL A 5 5.67 17.78 -11.23
C VAL A 5 4.45 18.71 -11.32
N ALA A 6 4.19 19.27 -12.51
CA ALA A 6 3.02 20.10 -12.79
C ALA A 6 1.68 19.33 -12.74
N GLN A 7 1.64 18.05 -13.11
CA GLN A 7 0.41 17.26 -13.07
C GLN A 7 0.03 16.83 -11.65
N SER A 8 0.99 16.35 -10.86
CA SER A 8 0.75 15.98 -9.46
C SER A 8 0.50 17.21 -8.57
N GLY A 9 1.07 18.37 -8.92
CA GLY A 9 0.79 19.65 -8.26
C GLY A 9 -0.69 20.06 -8.25
N LYS A 10 -1.49 19.57 -9.19
CA LYS A 10 -2.95 19.80 -9.22
C LYS A 10 -3.68 19.22 -8.01
N LEU A 11 -3.11 18.18 -7.37
CA LEU A 11 -3.67 17.61 -6.14
C LEU A 11 -3.65 18.60 -4.96
N LEU A 12 -2.95 19.74 -5.07
CA LEU A 12 -2.97 20.80 -4.07
C LEU A 12 -4.24 21.68 -4.15
N ALA A 13 -4.89 21.73 -5.32
CA ALA A 13 -6.12 22.48 -5.55
C ALA A 13 -7.14 21.62 -6.32
N PRO A 14 -7.52 20.45 -5.77
CA PRO A 14 -8.25 19.41 -6.51
C PRO A 14 -9.60 19.89 -7.08
N GLU A 15 -10.25 20.83 -6.39
CA GLU A 15 -11.53 21.42 -6.81
C GLU A 15 -11.43 22.23 -8.11
N SER A 16 -10.31 22.92 -8.32
CA SER A 16 -10.03 23.63 -9.57
C SER A 16 -9.82 22.69 -10.77
N PHE A 17 -9.69 21.39 -10.51
CA PHE A 17 -9.40 20.37 -11.53
C PHE A 17 -10.46 19.26 -11.57
N GLY A 18 -11.69 19.57 -11.15
CA GLY A 18 -12.85 18.71 -11.37
C GLY A 18 -13.04 17.61 -10.33
N LEU A 19 -12.42 17.73 -9.16
CA LEU A 19 -12.78 16.93 -7.98
C LEU A 19 -13.70 17.73 -7.05
N ILE A 20 -14.52 17.07 -6.25
CA ILE A 20 -15.37 17.69 -5.23
C ILE A 20 -15.15 17.02 -3.87
N PRO A 21 -15.19 17.77 -2.76
CA PRO A 21 -15.08 17.20 -1.43
C PRO A 21 -16.36 16.44 -1.08
N ILE A 22 -16.21 15.23 -0.52
CA ILE A 22 -17.34 14.42 -0.05
C ILE A 22 -17.24 14.02 1.43
N ALA A 23 -16.07 14.24 2.03
CA ALA A 23 -15.77 14.12 3.45
C ALA A 23 -14.42 14.83 3.75
N PRO A 24 -14.06 15.08 5.03
CA PRO A 24 -12.73 15.59 5.37
C PRO A 24 -11.63 14.70 4.78
N HIS A 25 -10.69 15.32 4.06
CA HIS A 25 -9.58 14.62 3.39
C HIS A 25 -9.99 13.62 2.30
N LEU A 26 -11.22 13.70 1.76
CA LEU A 26 -11.70 12.82 0.69
C LEU A 26 -12.36 13.65 -0.42
N TYR A 27 -11.75 13.60 -1.60
CA TYR A 27 -12.20 14.22 -2.84
C TYR A 27 -12.54 13.14 -3.86
N VAL A 28 -13.55 13.38 -4.70
CA VAL A 28 -13.95 12.48 -5.79
C VAL A 28 -14.24 13.26 -7.06
N GLU A 29 -14.13 12.62 -8.23
CA GLU A 29 -14.47 13.23 -9.52
C GLU A 29 -15.89 13.82 -9.53
N ALA A 30 -16.03 15.06 -10.01
CA ALA A 30 -17.31 15.73 -10.13
C ALA A 30 -18.26 14.92 -11.03
N GLY A 31 -19.55 14.88 -10.66
CA GLY A 31 -20.56 14.09 -11.37
C GLY A 31 -20.64 12.62 -10.94
N THR A 32 -19.79 12.15 -10.02
CA THR A 32 -19.92 10.83 -9.39
C THR A 32 -21.27 10.70 -8.69
N ASP A 33 -21.95 9.56 -8.84
CA ASP A 33 -23.26 9.29 -8.22
C ASP A 33 -23.15 9.10 -6.68
N GLU A 34 -24.26 9.27 -5.97
CA GLU A 34 -24.25 9.24 -4.50
C GLU A 34 -23.92 7.85 -3.94
N ALA A 35 -24.30 6.76 -4.62
CA ALA A 35 -23.99 5.41 -4.15
C ALA A 35 -22.48 5.14 -4.18
N THR A 36 -21.78 5.59 -5.22
CA THR A 36 -20.32 5.54 -5.30
C THR A 36 -19.67 6.41 -4.23
N ARG A 37 -20.21 7.61 -3.93
CA ARG A 37 -19.71 8.47 -2.85
C ARG A 37 -19.86 7.83 -1.48
N ASP A 38 -21.03 7.25 -1.19
CA ASP A 38 -21.29 6.53 0.06
C ASP A 38 -20.39 5.32 0.22
N ARG A 39 -20.16 4.57 -0.86
CA ARG A 39 -19.18 3.48 -0.86
C ARG A 39 -17.78 3.98 -0.53
N LEU A 40 -17.32 5.08 -1.13
CA LEU A 40 -16.00 5.65 -0.83
C LEU A 40 -15.87 6.13 0.62
N ARG A 41 -16.93 6.71 1.20
CA ARG A 41 -16.94 7.09 2.63
C ARG A 41 -16.83 5.85 3.53
N SER A 42 -17.57 4.78 3.20
CA SER A 42 -17.51 3.50 3.90
C SER A 42 -16.13 2.84 3.79
N ASP A 43 -15.56 2.83 2.58
CA ASP A 43 -14.23 2.27 2.31
C ASP A 43 -13.15 3.04 3.08
N MET A 44 -13.23 4.37 3.16
CA MET A 44 -12.36 5.19 4.00
C MET A 44 -12.48 4.87 5.49
N ALA A 45 -13.70 4.69 6.00
CA ALA A 45 -13.92 4.30 7.38
C ALA A 45 -13.33 2.92 7.70
N ARG A 46 -13.49 1.97 6.77
CA ARG A 46 -12.94 0.62 6.89
C ARG A 46 -11.42 0.61 6.84
N ALA A 47 -10.81 1.33 5.89
CA ALA A 47 -9.36 1.48 5.81
C ALA A 47 -8.78 2.09 7.10
N LYS A 48 -9.40 3.17 7.61
CA LYS A 48 -9.00 3.77 8.89
C LYS A 48 -9.10 2.79 10.06
N ALA A 49 -10.15 1.97 10.11
CA ALA A 49 -10.31 0.95 11.14
C ALA A 49 -9.21 -0.12 11.06
N ALA A 50 -8.80 -0.54 9.86
CA ALA A 50 -7.69 -1.47 9.66
C ALA A 50 -6.36 -0.89 10.15
N ILE A 51 -6.06 0.38 9.84
CA ILE A 51 -4.88 1.09 10.36
C ILE A 51 -4.92 1.16 11.88
N ASN A 52 -6.07 1.55 12.45
CA ASN A 52 -6.24 1.61 13.91
C ASN A 52 -6.03 0.24 14.57
N LYS A 53 -6.54 -0.85 13.97
CA LYS A 53 -6.36 -2.21 14.45
C LYS A 53 -4.88 -2.62 14.44
N ALA A 54 -4.14 -2.25 13.40
CA ALA A 54 -2.73 -2.61 13.27
C ALA A 54 -1.84 -1.82 14.24
N TYR A 55 -2.02 -0.50 14.32
CA TYR A 55 -1.14 0.40 15.07
C TYR A 55 -1.66 0.79 16.47
N GLY A 56 -2.89 0.43 16.83
CA GLY A 56 -3.56 0.84 18.07
C GLY A 56 -4.09 2.29 18.07
N SER A 57 -3.67 3.11 17.10
CA SER A 57 -4.16 4.47 16.85
C SER A 57 -3.91 4.87 15.39
N VAL A 58 -4.45 6.01 14.96
CA VAL A 58 -4.20 6.56 13.62
C VAL A 58 -3.57 7.94 13.75
N SER A 59 -2.35 8.09 13.25
CA SER A 59 -1.56 9.33 13.30
C SER A 59 -1.56 10.05 11.95
N ALA A 60 -1.53 9.32 10.84
CA ALA A 60 -1.56 9.89 9.49
C ALA A 60 -2.97 10.33 9.09
N ARG A 61 -3.05 11.41 8.32
CA ARG A 61 -4.29 11.95 7.75
C ARG A 61 -4.13 12.18 6.25
N PRO A 62 -3.97 11.10 5.46
CA PRO A 62 -3.75 11.24 4.03
C PRO A 62 -4.96 11.88 3.36
N ILE A 63 -4.72 12.72 2.35
CA ILE A 63 -5.76 13.31 1.51
C ILE A 63 -5.97 12.42 0.30
N VAL A 64 -7.15 11.82 0.21
CA VAL A 64 -7.53 10.90 -0.87
C VAL A 64 -8.23 11.67 -1.98
N HIS A 65 -7.82 11.39 -3.21
CA HIS A 65 -8.39 11.90 -4.43
C HIS A 65 -8.82 10.71 -5.28
N ALA A 66 -10.13 10.48 -5.40
CA ALA A 66 -10.70 9.35 -6.11
C ALA A 66 -11.14 9.75 -7.52
N CYS A 67 -10.47 9.21 -8.54
CA CYS A 67 -10.91 9.34 -9.92
C CYS A 67 -11.79 8.15 -10.31
N ILE A 68 -12.98 8.43 -10.86
CA ILE A 68 -13.92 7.40 -11.34
C ILE A 68 -13.67 7.10 -12.83
N THR A 69 -12.94 7.95 -13.53
CA THR A 69 -12.51 7.74 -14.91
C THR A 69 -11.00 7.71 -15.05
N GLU A 70 -10.51 6.96 -16.06
CA GLU A 70 -9.10 6.98 -16.46
C GLU A 70 -8.64 8.37 -16.91
N LYS A 71 -9.55 9.17 -17.48
CA LYS A 71 -9.29 10.54 -17.90
C LYS A 71 -8.96 11.43 -16.69
N CYS A 72 -9.76 11.35 -15.62
CA CYS A 72 -9.44 12.02 -14.37
C CYS A 72 -8.09 11.54 -13.84
N TYR A 73 -7.88 10.22 -13.77
CA TYR A 73 -6.66 9.65 -13.21
C TYR A 73 -5.40 10.16 -13.94
N ALA A 74 -5.43 10.14 -15.27
CA ALA A 74 -4.36 10.65 -16.13
C ALA A 74 -4.14 12.17 -15.98
N ALA A 75 -5.20 12.95 -15.72
CA ALA A 75 -5.11 14.40 -15.57
C ALA A 75 -4.25 14.83 -14.37
N PHE A 76 -4.20 13.99 -13.34
CA PHE A 76 -3.37 14.14 -12.13
C PHE A 76 -2.04 13.34 -12.20
N GLY A 77 -1.72 12.76 -13.36
CA GLY A 77 -0.45 12.05 -13.60
C GLY A 77 -0.49 10.55 -13.30
N GLY A 78 -1.67 9.98 -13.05
CA GLY A 78 -1.90 8.53 -12.98
C GLY A 78 -1.69 7.84 -14.33
N ARG A 79 -1.30 6.55 -14.33
CA ARG A 79 -1.12 5.75 -15.56
C ARG A 79 -1.76 4.37 -15.42
N SER A 80 -1.00 3.28 -15.61
CA SER A 80 -1.49 1.89 -15.54
C SER A 80 -1.62 1.37 -14.10
N ASP A 81 -0.96 2.04 -13.15
CA ASP A 81 -1.01 1.76 -11.73
C ASP A 81 -2.42 1.98 -11.14
N ALA A 82 -2.73 1.25 -10.06
CA ALA A 82 -4.03 1.32 -9.40
C ALA A 82 -4.16 2.54 -8.48
N ALA A 83 -3.05 3.04 -7.94
CA ALA A 83 -2.96 4.25 -7.13
C ALA A 83 -1.56 4.89 -7.24
N LYS A 84 -1.47 6.19 -6.91
CA LYS A 84 -0.21 6.90 -6.67
C LYS A 84 -0.22 7.63 -5.35
N VAL A 85 0.93 7.64 -4.68
CA VAL A 85 1.16 8.45 -3.48
C VAL A 85 2.09 9.61 -3.80
N PHE A 86 1.67 10.81 -3.39
CA PHE A 86 2.45 12.04 -3.46
C PHE A 86 2.53 12.66 -2.06
N GLY A 87 3.55 12.29 -1.29
CA GLY A 87 3.64 12.66 0.13
C GLY A 87 2.49 12.03 0.91
N GLN A 88 1.65 12.83 1.57
CA GLN A 88 0.44 12.35 2.25
C GLN A 88 -0.81 12.39 1.36
N ARG A 89 -0.67 12.44 0.03
CA ARG A 89 -1.81 12.46 -0.90
C ARG A 89 -1.89 11.14 -1.64
N ILE A 90 -3.04 10.50 -1.57
CA ILE A 90 -3.35 9.26 -2.28
C ILE A 90 -4.23 9.63 -3.47
N LEU A 91 -3.84 9.23 -4.68
CA LEU A 91 -4.63 9.34 -5.89
C LEU A 91 -5.08 7.93 -6.28
N LEU A 92 -6.38 7.67 -6.24
CA LEU A 92 -6.96 6.39 -6.63
C LEU A 92 -7.40 6.44 -8.10
N SER A 93 -7.01 5.41 -8.86
CA SER A 93 -7.58 5.15 -10.19
C SER A 93 -8.95 4.50 -10.06
N PRO A 94 -9.77 4.47 -11.13
CA PRO A 94 -11.03 3.73 -11.11
C PRO A 94 -10.86 2.23 -10.85
N ARG A 95 -9.68 1.67 -11.15
CA ARG A 95 -9.34 0.26 -10.88
C ARG A 95 -9.06 -0.01 -9.40
N GLY A 96 -8.72 1.02 -8.63
CA GLY A 96 -8.33 0.94 -7.21
C GLY A 96 -9.38 1.48 -6.23
N LEU A 97 -10.64 1.68 -6.66
CA LEU A 97 -11.72 2.21 -5.81
C LEU A 97 -12.27 1.14 -4.85
N ASN A 98 -11.45 0.74 -3.90
CA ASN A 98 -11.87 -0.13 -2.80
C ASN A 98 -11.04 0.14 -1.53
N TRP A 99 -11.55 -0.31 -0.40
CA TRP A 99 -10.90 -0.11 0.90
C TRP A 99 -9.53 -0.80 1.03
N HIS A 100 -9.27 -1.89 0.30
CA HIS A 100 -8.01 -2.63 0.39
C HIS A 100 -6.85 -1.75 -0.10
N PHE A 101 -6.99 -1.14 -1.28
CA PHE A 101 -5.99 -0.18 -1.78
C PHE A 101 -5.84 1.03 -0.87
N LEU A 102 -6.96 1.57 -0.36
CA LEU A 102 -6.91 2.66 0.62
C LEU A 102 -6.11 2.29 1.87
N ALA A 103 -6.34 1.11 2.42
CA ALA A 103 -5.61 0.62 3.60
C ALA A 103 -4.13 0.37 3.30
N HIS A 104 -3.80 -0.13 2.10
CA HIS A 104 -2.41 -0.32 1.65
C HIS A 104 -1.66 1.00 1.64
N GLU A 105 -2.18 2.00 0.92
CA GLU A 105 -1.52 3.31 0.80
C GLU A 105 -1.52 4.09 2.12
N TRP A 106 -2.58 3.94 2.95
CA TRP A 106 -2.61 4.53 4.28
C TRP A 106 -1.58 3.86 5.20
N SER A 107 -1.26 2.57 5.04
CA SER A 107 -0.20 1.92 5.82
C SER A 107 1.15 2.59 5.61
N HIS A 108 1.52 2.89 4.36
CA HIS A 108 2.76 3.64 4.06
C HIS A 108 2.74 5.05 4.66
N ALA A 109 1.60 5.75 4.56
CA ALA A 109 1.44 7.09 5.16
C ALA A 109 1.55 7.05 6.70
N GLU A 110 0.97 6.03 7.34
CA GLU A 110 1.02 5.81 8.78
C GLU A 110 2.45 5.50 9.24
N MET A 111 3.13 4.57 8.57
CA MET A 111 4.51 4.20 8.86
C MET A 111 5.46 5.40 8.75
N SER A 112 5.40 6.11 7.63
CA SER A 112 6.23 7.30 7.39
C SER A 112 5.92 8.46 8.35
N THR A 113 4.68 8.59 8.85
CA THR A 113 4.32 9.59 9.86
C THR A 113 4.90 9.25 11.24
N ARG A 114 5.01 7.95 11.58
CA ARG A 114 5.50 7.49 12.87
C ARG A 114 7.03 7.39 12.94
N LEU A 115 7.70 7.24 11.80
CA LEU A 115 9.16 7.17 11.74
C LEU A 115 9.80 8.55 11.57
N LYS A 116 10.95 8.75 12.23
CA LYS A 116 11.88 9.84 11.92
C LYS A 116 12.47 9.61 10.52
N LEU A 117 12.83 10.70 9.85
CA LEU A 117 13.34 10.65 8.47
C LEU A 117 14.49 9.65 8.25
N LEU A 118 15.44 9.55 9.19
CA LEU A 118 16.56 8.61 9.08
C LEU A 118 16.11 7.15 9.27
N ALA A 119 15.16 6.90 10.17
CA ALA A 119 14.60 5.58 10.40
C ALA A 119 13.78 5.12 9.18
N TRP A 120 12.97 6.01 8.62
CA TRP A 120 12.23 5.77 7.38
C TRP A 120 13.14 5.41 6.21
N LYS A 121 14.24 6.14 6.01
CA LYS A 121 15.22 5.84 4.95
C LYS A 121 15.93 4.48 5.10
N ARG A 122 15.91 3.89 6.29
CA ARG A 122 16.51 2.60 6.61
C ARG A 122 15.49 1.46 6.67
N MET A 123 14.21 1.75 6.42
CA MET A 123 13.16 0.74 6.37
C MET A 123 13.32 -0.10 5.08
N PRO A 124 13.40 -1.44 5.17
CA PRO A 124 13.43 -2.28 3.97
C PRO A 124 12.10 -2.21 3.22
N GLN A 125 12.16 -2.08 1.89
CA GLN A 125 10.96 -2.02 1.05
C GLN A 125 10.09 -3.28 1.21
N TRP A 126 10.70 -4.48 1.30
CA TRP A 126 9.95 -5.72 1.47
C TRP A 126 9.05 -5.71 2.71
N PHE A 127 9.51 -5.08 3.79
CA PHE A 127 8.75 -5.05 5.04
C PHE A 127 7.63 -4.01 4.98
N ASP A 128 7.91 -2.83 4.45
CA ASP A 128 6.89 -1.77 4.30
C ASP A 128 5.73 -2.24 3.40
N GLU A 129 6.06 -2.84 2.25
CA GLU A 129 5.06 -3.44 1.34
C GLU A 129 4.38 -4.67 1.95
N GLY A 130 5.13 -5.53 2.65
CA GLY A 130 4.58 -6.71 3.32
C GLY A 130 3.59 -6.34 4.44
N LEU A 131 3.88 -5.27 5.19
CA LEU A 131 2.99 -4.74 6.21
C LEU A 131 1.73 -4.13 5.58
N ALA A 132 1.87 -3.34 4.52
CA ALA A 132 0.75 -2.76 3.78
C ALA A 132 -0.15 -3.86 3.15
N ALA A 133 0.45 -4.89 2.55
CA ALA A 133 -0.25 -6.07 2.03
C ALA A 133 -0.97 -6.87 3.13
N THR A 134 -0.39 -6.91 4.34
CA THR A 134 -0.99 -7.58 5.49
C THR A 134 -2.20 -6.79 6.02
N ILE A 135 -2.07 -5.48 6.21
CA ILE A 135 -3.11 -4.61 6.78
C ILE A 135 -4.28 -4.41 5.81
N SER A 136 -3.99 -4.35 4.51
CA SER A 136 -5.02 -4.16 3.49
C SER A 136 -5.92 -5.36 3.31
N GLU A 137 -5.49 -6.57 3.68
CA GLU A 137 -6.22 -7.82 3.48
C GLU A 137 -6.70 -8.02 2.02
N ALA A 138 -5.97 -7.45 1.05
CA ALA A 138 -6.29 -7.60 -0.36
C ALA A 138 -6.28 -9.09 -0.75
N PRO A 139 -7.34 -9.64 -1.37
CA PRO A 139 -7.41 -11.06 -1.72
C PRO A 139 -6.21 -11.54 -2.57
N GLU A 140 -5.73 -10.69 -3.48
CA GLU A 140 -4.57 -10.90 -4.33
C GLU A 140 -3.23 -10.97 -3.57
N HIS A 141 -3.19 -10.53 -2.32
CA HIS A 141 -2.00 -10.59 -1.44
C HIS A 141 -2.20 -11.58 -0.26
N SER A 142 -3.30 -12.33 -0.28
CA SER A 142 -3.69 -13.22 0.80
C SER A 142 -2.78 -14.45 0.92
N GLU A 143 -2.85 -15.12 2.08
CA GLU A 143 -2.19 -16.41 2.28
C GLU A 143 -2.73 -17.47 1.30
N ASN A 144 -4.03 -17.43 0.97
CA ASN A 144 -4.60 -18.33 -0.03
C ASN A 144 -3.97 -18.12 -1.41
N GLN A 145 -3.69 -16.87 -1.79
CA GLN A 145 -2.98 -16.59 -3.03
C GLN A 145 -1.54 -17.11 -2.97
N TRP A 146 -0.84 -16.94 -1.86
CA TRP A 146 0.50 -17.51 -1.67
C TRP A 146 0.50 -19.04 -1.84
N GLN A 147 -0.44 -19.74 -1.21
CA GLN A 147 -0.59 -21.19 -1.35
C GLN A 147 -0.96 -21.60 -2.79
N PHE A 148 -1.79 -20.83 -3.47
CA PHE A 148 -2.07 -21.04 -4.89
C PHE A 148 -0.80 -20.96 -5.74
N LEU A 149 0.04 -19.93 -5.53
CA LEU A 149 1.30 -19.78 -6.26
C LEU A 149 2.26 -20.96 -6.01
N ILE A 150 2.28 -21.50 -4.79
CA ILE A 150 3.03 -22.71 -4.45
C ILE A 150 2.51 -23.91 -5.25
N HIS A 151 1.22 -24.22 -5.13
CA HIS A 151 0.63 -25.40 -5.74
C HIS A 151 0.65 -25.36 -7.28
N ALA A 152 0.45 -24.18 -7.86
CA ALA A 152 0.49 -23.97 -9.29
C ALA A 152 1.92 -23.83 -9.85
N HIS A 153 2.95 -24.01 -9.01
CA HIS A 153 4.37 -23.88 -9.39
C HIS A 153 4.69 -22.55 -10.08
N ILE A 154 3.99 -21.48 -9.69
CA ILE A 154 4.24 -20.15 -10.21
C ILE A 154 5.56 -19.62 -9.61
N PRO A 155 6.49 -19.10 -10.45
CA PRO A 155 7.71 -18.48 -9.97
C PRO A 155 7.42 -17.34 -9.00
N ARG A 156 8.17 -17.31 -7.89
CA ARG A 156 8.04 -16.34 -6.80
C ARG A 156 9.38 -16.21 -6.09
N PRO A 157 9.67 -15.09 -5.40
CA PRO A 157 10.92 -14.96 -4.65
C PRO A 157 10.98 -16.00 -3.54
N THR A 158 12.18 -16.52 -3.28
CA THR A 158 12.43 -17.23 -2.02
C THR A 158 12.44 -16.23 -0.86
N ARG A 159 12.36 -16.73 0.37
CA ARG A 159 12.50 -15.88 1.55
C ARG A 159 13.82 -15.11 1.54
N ASP A 160 14.94 -15.80 1.30
CA ASP A 160 16.26 -15.17 1.27
C ASP A 160 16.37 -14.11 0.17
N GLU A 161 15.77 -14.35 -1.00
CA GLU A 161 15.72 -13.36 -2.08
C GLU A 161 14.88 -12.13 -1.67
N LEU A 162 13.68 -12.35 -1.11
CA LEU A 162 12.77 -11.29 -0.69
C LEU A 162 13.43 -10.34 0.32
N LEU A 163 14.17 -10.89 1.30
CA LEU A 163 14.85 -10.09 2.34
C LEU A 163 15.96 -9.19 1.76
N THR A 164 16.41 -9.42 0.51
CA THR A 164 17.35 -8.52 -0.18
C THR A 164 16.69 -7.28 -0.77
N TYR A 165 15.34 -7.22 -0.83
CA TYR A 165 14.61 -6.09 -1.43
C TYR A 165 14.51 -4.93 -0.43
N GLN A 166 15.66 -4.31 -0.20
CA GLN A 166 15.85 -3.23 0.78
C GLN A 166 15.38 -1.87 0.23
N SER A 167 15.35 -1.70 -1.09
CA SER A 167 15.00 -0.44 -1.76
C SER A 167 13.86 -0.60 -2.76
N LEU A 168 13.19 0.52 -3.07
CA LEU A 168 12.15 0.57 -4.10
C LEU A 168 12.63 0.02 -5.46
N GLN A 169 13.88 0.29 -5.84
CA GLN A 169 14.44 -0.21 -7.09
C GLN A 169 14.52 -1.75 -7.12
N GLN A 170 14.98 -2.36 -6.03
CA GLN A 170 15.07 -3.82 -5.92
C GLN A 170 13.68 -4.45 -5.89
N TRP A 171 12.75 -3.85 -5.15
CA TRP A 171 11.35 -4.28 -5.13
C TRP A 171 10.72 -4.25 -6.53
N GLN A 172 10.86 -3.14 -7.25
CA GLN A 172 10.35 -3.01 -8.63
C GLN A 172 10.99 -4.02 -9.58
N ALA A 173 12.28 -4.32 -9.41
CA ALA A 173 12.95 -5.37 -10.19
C ALA A 173 12.35 -6.76 -9.90
N GLY A 174 12.03 -7.06 -8.64
CA GLY A 174 11.31 -8.26 -8.25
C GLY A 174 9.91 -8.33 -8.88
N VAL A 175 9.11 -7.27 -8.69
CA VAL A 175 7.75 -7.10 -9.25
C VAL A 175 7.73 -7.38 -10.75
N HIS A 176 8.72 -6.83 -11.48
CA HIS A 176 8.84 -7.05 -12.91
C HIS A 176 9.27 -8.49 -13.26
N ARG A 177 10.27 -9.01 -12.54
CA ARG A 177 10.80 -10.38 -12.76
C ARG A 177 9.74 -11.45 -12.53
N PHE A 178 8.91 -11.30 -11.51
CA PHE A 178 7.86 -12.27 -11.16
C PHE A 178 6.51 -11.94 -11.80
N GLY A 179 6.39 -10.77 -12.45
CA GLY A 179 5.27 -10.42 -13.30
C GLY A 179 4.01 -9.99 -12.55
N ASP A 180 4.16 -9.44 -11.33
CA ASP A 180 3.08 -8.76 -10.61
C ASP A 180 2.53 -7.57 -11.45
N ASP A 181 3.38 -6.95 -12.27
CA ASP A 181 3.04 -5.83 -13.15
C ASP A 181 2.30 -6.23 -14.44
N LYS A 182 2.06 -7.53 -14.66
CA LYS A 182 1.41 -8.07 -15.87
C LYS A 182 -0.08 -8.38 -15.69
N ASN A 183 -0.67 -7.96 -14.56
CA ASN A 183 -2.04 -8.32 -14.21
C ASN A 183 -3.09 -7.74 -15.18
N PHE A 184 -2.81 -6.57 -15.76
CA PHE A 184 -3.70 -6.01 -16.78
C PHE A 184 -3.77 -6.92 -18.01
N GLU A 185 -2.63 -7.37 -18.54
CA GLU A 185 -2.60 -8.29 -19.68
C GLU A 185 -3.20 -9.66 -19.34
N ARG A 186 -2.94 -10.18 -18.14
CA ARG A 186 -3.51 -11.46 -17.67
C ARG A 186 -5.03 -11.42 -17.65
N VAL A 187 -5.61 -10.40 -17.02
CA VAL A 187 -7.06 -10.24 -16.93
C VAL A 187 -7.68 -10.07 -18.32
N ALA A 188 -7.05 -9.30 -19.21
CA ALA A 188 -7.50 -9.17 -20.60
C ALA A 188 -7.49 -10.51 -21.37
N GLN A 189 -6.66 -11.46 -20.95
CA GLN A 189 -6.58 -12.82 -21.50
C GLN A 189 -7.46 -13.84 -20.72
N GLY A 190 -8.28 -13.39 -19.77
CA GLY A 190 -9.11 -14.26 -18.93
C GLY A 190 -8.32 -15.08 -17.90
N GLN A 191 -7.07 -14.71 -17.63
CA GLN A 191 -6.22 -15.35 -16.62
C GLN A 191 -6.42 -14.68 -15.25
N PRO A 192 -6.18 -15.42 -14.14
CA PRO A 192 -6.19 -14.82 -12.81
C PRO A 192 -5.06 -13.79 -12.66
N SER A 193 -5.30 -12.79 -11.82
CA SER A 193 -4.22 -11.90 -11.36
C SER A 193 -3.25 -12.69 -10.47
N LEU A 194 -1.96 -12.42 -10.63
CA LEU A 194 -0.89 -12.98 -9.84
C LEU A 194 -0.10 -11.83 -9.21
N SER A 195 0.11 -11.91 -7.91
CA SER A 195 0.97 -10.97 -7.20
C SER A 195 2.05 -11.71 -6.40
N PRO A 196 3.01 -12.41 -7.04
CA PRO A 196 3.98 -13.24 -6.32
C PRO A 196 4.85 -12.51 -5.31
N VAL A 197 5.29 -11.29 -5.59
CA VAL A 197 6.17 -10.54 -4.69
C VAL A 197 5.39 -9.99 -3.50
N TYR A 198 4.20 -9.45 -3.74
CA TYR A 198 3.33 -8.96 -2.66
C TYR A 198 2.81 -10.11 -1.78
N ALA A 199 2.42 -11.25 -2.38
CA ALA A 199 2.00 -12.42 -1.63
C ALA A 199 3.14 -12.99 -0.77
N ALA A 200 4.38 -13.01 -1.28
CA ALA A 200 5.55 -13.43 -0.51
C ALA A 200 5.85 -12.48 0.68
N ALA A 201 5.78 -11.17 0.45
CA ALA A 201 5.98 -10.17 1.49
C ALA A 201 4.88 -10.25 2.58
N GLY A 202 3.63 -10.38 2.16
CA GLY A 202 2.51 -10.62 3.08
C GLY A 202 2.66 -11.93 3.85
N HIS A 203 3.13 -12.99 3.21
CA HIS A 203 3.41 -14.28 3.86
C HIS A 203 4.49 -14.17 4.95
N GLU A 204 5.57 -13.41 4.71
CA GLU A 204 6.62 -13.18 5.72
C GLU A 204 6.13 -12.32 6.89
N VAL A 205 5.41 -11.22 6.60
CA VAL A 205 5.04 -10.22 7.63
C VAL A 205 3.81 -10.64 8.45
N ARG A 206 2.84 -11.33 7.86
CA ARG A 206 1.56 -11.63 8.51
C ARG A 206 1.69 -12.47 9.79
N PRO A 207 2.45 -13.58 9.83
CA PRO A 207 2.68 -14.33 11.07
C PRO A 207 3.41 -13.49 12.13
N TRP A 208 4.36 -12.66 11.72
CA TRP A 208 5.06 -11.76 12.63
C TRP A 208 4.09 -10.75 13.26
N LEU A 209 3.28 -10.05 12.44
CA LEU A 209 2.32 -9.06 12.95
C LEU A 209 1.28 -9.70 13.85
N ALA A 210 0.80 -10.90 13.51
CA ALA A 210 -0.13 -11.66 14.34
C ALA A 210 0.47 -12.05 15.70
N LYS A 211 1.76 -12.36 15.75
CA LYS A 211 2.48 -12.69 16.99
C LYS A 211 2.71 -11.46 17.87
N VAL A 212 3.21 -10.37 17.30
CA VAL A 212 3.73 -9.23 18.07
C VAL A 212 2.66 -8.17 18.35
N GLY A 213 1.58 -8.17 17.55
CA GLY A 213 0.47 -7.22 17.65
C GLY A 213 0.89 -5.76 17.49
N SER A 214 -0.02 -4.85 17.86
CA SER A 214 0.25 -3.41 17.80
C SER A 214 1.43 -2.99 18.69
N THR A 215 1.57 -3.60 19.87
CA THR A 215 2.66 -3.28 20.81
C THR A 215 4.02 -3.57 20.20
N GLY A 216 4.22 -4.74 19.60
CA GLY A 216 5.50 -5.07 18.98
C GLY A 216 5.79 -4.26 17.72
N LEU A 217 4.77 -3.95 16.90
CA LEU A 217 4.92 -3.04 15.77
C LEU A 217 5.37 -1.63 16.23
N LEU A 218 4.73 -1.09 17.26
CA LEU A 218 5.11 0.22 17.83
C LEU A 218 6.51 0.19 18.45
N HIS A 219 6.89 -0.91 19.11
CA HIS A 219 8.23 -1.07 19.67
C HIS A 219 9.30 -1.18 18.56
N LEU A 220 9.01 -1.81 17.43
CA LEU A 220 9.90 -1.81 16.25
C LEU A 220 10.13 -0.37 15.76
N ILE A 221 9.05 0.41 15.59
CA ILE A 221 9.13 1.81 15.18
C ILE A 221 9.95 2.64 16.18
N GLN A 222 9.70 2.46 17.49
CA GLN A 222 10.43 3.14 18.54
C GLN A 222 11.93 2.86 18.46
N ARG A 223 12.33 1.59 18.39
CA ARG A 223 13.76 1.22 18.34
C ARG A 223 14.45 1.77 17.09
N MET A 224 13.78 1.73 15.93
CA MET A 224 14.32 2.35 14.73
C MET A 224 14.47 3.88 14.88
N ASN A 225 13.50 4.55 15.52
CA ASN A 225 13.57 5.98 15.85
C ASN A 225 14.67 6.34 16.86
N GLU A 226 15.11 5.38 17.67
CA GLU A 226 16.24 5.46 18.60
C GLU A 226 17.59 5.12 17.93
N GLY A 227 17.57 4.66 16.67
CA GLY A 227 18.77 4.46 15.84
C GLY A 227 19.14 3.01 15.58
N ALA A 228 18.40 2.04 16.12
CA ALA A 228 18.61 0.62 15.82
C ALA A 228 18.49 0.37 14.31
N ASP A 229 19.29 -0.56 13.79
CA ASP A 229 19.05 -1.12 12.47
C ASP A 229 17.77 -1.96 12.45
N PHE A 230 17.16 -2.07 11.27
CA PHE A 230 15.89 -2.77 11.10
C PHE A 230 15.98 -4.24 11.55
N GLU A 231 17.03 -4.97 11.15
CA GLU A 231 17.17 -6.39 11.45
C GLU A 231 17.22 -6.65 12.96
N SER A 232 18.00 -5.85 13.68
CA SER A 232 18.03 -5.87 15.15
C SER A 232 16.67 -5.54 15.75
N ALA A 233 15.99 -4.49 15.27
CA ALA A 233 14.66 -4.12 15.77
C ALA A 233 13.60 -5.20 15.51
N TYR A 234 13.63 -5.83 14.34
CA TYR A 234 12.69 -6.84 13.86
C TYR A 234 12.87 -8.18 14.56
N ALA A 235 14.11 -8.67 14.67
CA ALA A 235 14.42 -9.95 15.32
C ALA A 235 14.06 -9.97 16.81
N HIS A 236 14.28 -8.87 17.54
CA HIS A 236 14.00 -8.80 18.99
C HIS A 236 12.52 -8.99 19.32
N GLN A 237 11.60 -8.62 18.43
CA GLN A 237 10.16 -8.80 18.66
C GLN A 237 9.75 -10.27 18.66
N THR A 238 10.56 -11.15 18.06
CA THR A 238 10.28 -12.58 18.06
C THR A 238 10.63 -13.27 19.38
N GLN A 239 11.29 -12.57 20.30
CA GLN A 239 11.81 -13.08 21.58
C GLN A 239 11.02 -12.62 22.81
N ILE A 240 10.08 -11.68 22.66
CA ILE A 240 9.19 -11.25 23.74
C ILE A 240 8.06 -12.29 23.85
N PRO A 241 7.86 -12.92 25.02
CA PRO A 241 6.87 -13.97 25.22
C PRO A 241 5.43 -13.51 25.03
#